data_AF-A0A1I6EK48-F1
#
_entry.id   AF-A0A1I6EK48-F1
#
_cell.length_a   1.000
_cell.length_b   1.000
_cell.length_c   1.000
_cell.angle_alpha   90.00
_cell.angle_beta   90.00
_cell.angle_gamma   90.00
#
_symmetry.space_group_name_H-M   'P 1'
#
loop_
_entity.id
_entity.type
_entity.pdbx_description
1 polymer ?
#
loop_
_entity_poly.entity_id
_entity_poly.type
_entity_poly.pdbx_seq_one_letter_code
_entity_poly.pdbx_strand_id
1 'polypeptide(L)'
;MRDLQVDPEKDPVLARALAGTLRDEWRPAADAMRSAREWERRAYIMLTLAAAASRRVEWLRNWLKARPDDRDAVAVRHTMESLNGH
;
A
#
# COMPACT_ATOMS: atom_id res chain seq x y z
N MET A 1 -15.90 -10.43 4.63
CA MET A 1 -14.66 -9.67 4.33
C MET A 1 -15.06 -8.24 4.06
N ARG A 2 -14.54 -7.28 4.83
CA ARG A 2 -14.82 -5.85 4.59
C ARG A 2 -14.08 -5.46 3.32
N ASP A 3 -14.84 -5.17 2.27
CA ASP A 3 -14.31 -4.53 1.08
C ASP A 3 -13.61 -3.24 1.54
N LEU A 4 -12.32 -3.10 1.23
CA LEU A 4 -11.56 -1.86 1.45
C LEU A 4 -12.02 -0.86 0.39
N GLN A 5 -13.30 -0.49 0.44
CA GLN A 5 -13.88 0.55 -0.39
C GLN A 5 -13.39 1.87 0.16
N VAL A 6 -12.30 2.35 -0.41
CA VAL A 6 -11.84 3.71 -0.25
C VAL A 6 -12.69 4.56 -1.18
N ASP A 7 -13.46 5.46 -0.59
CA ASP A 7 -14.26 6.42 -1.34
C ASP A 7 -13.32 7.40 -2.07
N PRO A 8 -13.32 7.45 -3.41
CA PRO A 8 -12.37 8.26 -4.17
C PRO A 8 -12.61 9.76 -4.02
N GLU A 9 -13.81 10.20 -3.64
CA GLU A 9 -14.12 11.61 -3.40
C GLU A 9 -13.53 12.07 -2.06
N LYS A 10 -13.53 11.19 -1.05
CA LYS A 10 -12.93 11.45 0.27
C LYS A 10 -11.43 11.24 0.30
N ASP A 11 -10.91 10.28 -0.45
CA ASP A 11 -9.48 9.94 -0.44
C ASP A 11 -8.95 9.56 -1.84
N PRO A 12 -8.78 10.57 -2.72
CA PRO A 12 -8.36 10.33 -4.10
C PRO A 12 -6.93 9.77 -4.19
N VAL A 13 -6.07 10.09 -3.24
CA VAL A 13 -4.68 9.61 -3.20
C VAL A 13 -4.64 8.11 -2.92
N LEU A 14 -5.35 7.65 -1.90
CA LEU A 14 -5.38 6.24 -1.57
C LEU A 14 -6.18 5.43 -2.59
N ALA A 15 -7.28 5.97 -3.12
CA ALA A 15 -8.03 5.33 -4.20
C ALA A 15 -7.15 5.12 -5.44
N ARG A 16 -6.36 6.11 -5.83
CA ARG A 16 -5.38 5.99 -6.93
C ARG A 16 -4.30 4.97 -6.62
N ALA A 17 -3.79 4.93 -5.38
CA ALA A 17 -2.82 3.94 -4.96
C ALA A 17 -3.37 2.52 -5.14
N LEU A 18 -4.58 2.26 -4.65
CA LEU A 18 -5.26 0.97 -4.76
C LEU A 18 -5.54 0.59 -6.22
N ALA A 19 -6.03 1.52 -7.04
CA ALA A 19 -6.22 1.26 -8.47
C ALA A 19 -4.91 0.87 -9.18
N GLY A 20 -3.78 1.48 -8.79
CA GLY A 20 -2.46 1.12 -9.29
C GLY A 20 -2.06 -0.32 -8.93
N THR A 21 -2.37 -0.79 -7.72
CA THR A 21 -2.07 -2.18 -7.30
C THR A 21 -2.74 -3.23 -8.18
N LEU A 22 -3.94 -2.94 -8.69
CA LEU A 22 -4.68 -3.81 -9.62
C LEU A 22 -4.02 -3.91 -11.00
N ARG A 23 -3.11 -2.98 -11.32
CA ARG A 23 -2.38 -2.89 -12.60
C ARG A 23 -0.88 -3.21 -12.45
N ASP A 24 -0.47 -3.76 -11.31
CA ASP A 24 0.93 -4.01 -10.94
C ASP A 24 1.81 -2.76 -10.81
N GLU A 25 1.17 -1.58 -10.68
CA GLU A 25 1.85 -0.30 -10.57
C GLU A 25 2.11 0.05 -9.11
N TRP A 26 3.38 0.09 -8.72
CA TRP A 26 3.77 0.42 -7.35
C TRP A 26 3.96 1.92 -7.08
N ARG A 27 4.21 2.72 -8.13
CA ARG A 27 4.53 4.15 -8.00
C ARG A 27 3.43 4.95 -7.30
N PRO A 28 2.12 4.72 -7.58
CA PRO A 28 1.05 5.39 -6.86
C PRO A 28 1.03 5.08 -5.35
N ALA A 29 1.33 3.83 -4.96
CA ALA A 29 1.41 3.44 -3.55
C ALA A 29 2.60 4.10 -2.84
N ALA A 30 3.76 4.17 -3.51
CA ALA A 30 4.92 4.88 -3.00
C ALA A 30 4.65 6.38 -2.81
N ASP A 31 3.94 7.01 -3.76
CA ASP A 31 3.56 8.41 -3.65
C ASP A 31 2.60 8.67 -2.49
N ALA A 32 1.60 7.79 -2.30
CA ALA A 32 0.68 7.86 -1.18
C ALA A 32 1.42 7.79 0.18
N MET A 33 2.35 6.83 0.35
CA MET A 33 3.16 6.69 1.56
C MET A 33 4.05 7.92 1.82
N ARG A 34 4.63 8.50 0.75
CA ARG A 34 5.47 9.70 0.82
C ARG A 34 4.67 10.96 1.15
N SER A 35 3.44 11.07 0.65
CA SER A 35 2.55 12.21 0.91
C SER A 35 2.01 12.25 2.35
N ALA A 36 2.01 11.10 3.03
CA ALA A 36 1.47 10.96 4.38
C ALA A 36 2.47 11.43 5.45
N ARG A 37 2.39 12.72 5.80
CA ARG A 37 3.24 13.35 6.83
C ARG A 37 2.79 13.03 8.25
N GLU A 38 1.48 12.92 8.46
CA GLU A 38 0.89 12.60 9.76
C GLU A 38 0.99 11.10 10.05
N TRP A 39 1.32 10.76 11.30
CA TRP A 39 1.50 9.37 11.73
C TRP A 39 0.24 8.51 11.49
N GLU A 40 -0.92 8.99 11.92
CA GLU A 40 -2.19 8.27 11.75
C GLU A 40 -2.52 8.01 10.28
N ARG A 41 -2.31 9.04 9.45
CA ARG A 41 -2.53 8.95 8.00
C ARG A 41 -1.62 7.91 7.36
N ARG A 42 -0.36 7.91 7.75
CA ARG A 42 0.65 6.98 7.25
C ARG A 42 0.37 5.54 7.68
N ALA A 43 -0.04 5.34 8.94
CA ALA A 43 -0.45 4.03 9.44
C ALA A 43 -1.67 3.48 8.67
N TYR A 44 -2.69 4.33 8.43
CA TYR A 44 -3.88 3.97 7.66
C TYR A 44 -3.55 3.54 6.22
N ILE A 45 -2.72 4.32 5.51
CA ILE A 45 -2.30 3.98 4.15
C ILE A 45 -1.49 2.70 4.14
N MET A 46 -0.52 2.54 5.06
CA MET A 46 0.32 1.35 5.15
C MET A 46 -0.51 0.08 5.40
N LEU A 47 -1.45 0.10 6.34
CA LEU A 47 -2.35 -1.04 6.63
C LEU A 47 -3.24 -1.37 5.44
N THR A 48 -3.77 -0.36 4.76
CA THR A 48 -4.64 -0.55 3.59
C THR A 48 -3.86 -1.16 2.42
N LEU A 49 -2.65 -0.67 2.17
CA LEU A 49 -1.74 -1.21 1.15
C LEU A 49 -1.28 -2.63 1.49
N ALA A 50 -0.97 -2.92 2.75
CA ALA A 50 -0.60 -4.25 3.21
C ALA A 50 -1.75 -5.26 2.98
N ALA A 51 -2.98 -4.88 3.31
CA ALA A 51 -4.15 -5.72 3.05
C ALA A 51 -4.42 -5.93 1.56
N ALA A 52 -4.14 -4.93 0.71
CA ALA A 52 -4.15 -5.10 -0.74
C ALA A 52 -3.06 -6.07 -1.23
N ALA A 53 -1.85 -5.97 -0.66
CA ALA A 53 -0.72 -6.85 -0.97
C ALA A 53 -0.99 -8.31 -0.60
N SER A 54 -1.70 -8.57 0.51
CA SER A 54 -2.12 -9.92 0.89
C SER A 54 -3.00 -10.61 -0.15
N ARG A 55 -3.71 -9.83 -0.99
CA ARG A 55 -4.53 -10.36 -2.08
C ARG A 55 -3.76 -10.49 -3.39
N ARG A 56 -2.84 -9.56 -3.66
CA ARG A 56 -2.05 -9.49 -4.88
C ARG A 56 -0.71 -8.83 -4.58
N VAL A 57 0.36 -9.62 -4.51
CA VAL A 57 1.66 -9.19 -3.97
C VAL A 57 2.62 -8.69 -5.07
N GLU A 58 2.27 -8.87 -6.34
CA GLU A 58 3.12 -8.61 -7.50
C GLU A 58 3.60 -7.16 -7.59
N TRP A 59 2.71 -6.18 -7.39
CA TRP A 59 3.09 -4.76 -7.36
C TRP A 59 4.10 -4.48 -6.24
N LEU A 60 3.94 -5.07 -5.05
CA LEU A 60 4.85 -4.87 -3.92
C LEU A 60 6.21 -5.53 -4.17
N ARG A 61 6.23 -6.72 -4.79
CA ARG A 61 7.47 -7.36 -5.25
C ARG A 61 8.20 -6.49 -6.28
N ASN A 62 7.46 -5.90 -7.23
CA ASN A 62 8.02 -5.00 -8.22
C ASN A 62 8.59 -3.72 -7.57
N TRP A 63 7.92 -3.19 -6.54
CA TRP A 63 8.43 -2.07 -5.77
C TRP A 63 9.76 -2.41 -5.09
N LEU A 64 9.80 -3.50 -4.32
CA LEU A 64 11.00 -3.95 -3.60
C LEU A 64 12.15 -4.26 -4.57
N LYS A 65 11.85 -4.81 -5.75
CA LYS A 65 12.86 -5.06 -6.79
C LYS A 65 13.42 -3.76 -7.37
N ALA A 66 12.53 -2.78 -7.64
CA ALA A 66 12.94 -1.51 -8.22
C ALA A 66 13.65 -0.60 -7.21
N ARG A 67 13.34 -0.72 -5.93
CA ARG A 67 13.92 0.05 -4.83
C ARG A 67 14.08 -0.82 -3.57
N PRO A 68 15.17 -1.60 -3.49
CA PRO A 68 15.38 -2.55 -2.39
C PRO A 68 15.51 -1.88 -1.01
N ASP A 69 16.05 -0.66 -0.97
CA ASP A 69 16.26 0.11 0.28
C ASP A 69 15.09 1.06 0.62
N ASP A 70 13.98 0.98 -0.10
CA ASP A 70 12.81 1.82 0.16
C ASP A 70 12.11 1.38 1.45
N ARG A 71 12.28 2.18 2.50
CA ARG A 71 11.72 1.90 3.83
C ARG A 71 10.20 1.77 3.80
N ASP A 72 9.52 2.46 2.89
CA ASP A 72 8.07 2.41 2.78
C ASP A 72 7.63 1.05 2.21
N ALA A 73 8.34 0.56 1.19
CA ALA A 73 8.09 -0.77 0.61
C ALA A 73 8.33 -1.88 1.65
N VAL A 74 9.43 -1.78 2.40
CA VAL A 74 9.78 -2.75 3.45
C VAL A 74 8.74 -2.74 4.58
N ALA A 75 8.28 -1.57 5.01
CA ALA A 75 7.25 -1.46 6.05
C ALA A 75 5.91 -2.07 5.61
N VAL A 76 5.49 -1.84 4.36
CA VAL A 76 4.28 -2.45 3.79
C VAL A 76 4.42 -3.97 3.74
N ARG A 77 5.59 -4.50 3.34
CA ARG A 77 5.86 -5.95 3.36
C ARG A 77 5.73 -6.55 4.75
N HIS A 78 6.40 -5.98 5.75
CA HIS A 78 6.34 -6.50 7.12
C HIS A 78 4.94 -6.43 7.71
N THR A 79 4.20 -5.38 7.39
CA THR A 79 2.79 -5.25 7.79
C THR A 79 1.94 -6.33 7.13
N MET A 80 2.11 -6.58 5.83
CA MET A 80 1.42 -7.65 5.09
C MET A 80 1.75 -9.03 5.66
N GLU A 81 3.02 -9.32 5.94
CA GLU A 81 3.46 -10.57 6.56
C GLU A 81 2.80 -10.76 7.94
N SER A 82 2.71 -9.69 8.72
CA SER A 82 2.04 -9.70 10.03
C SER A 82 0.54 -9.96 9.92
N LEU A 83 -0.13 -9.44 8.88
CA LEU A 83 -1.55 -9.71 8.61
C LEU A 83 -1.82 -11.16 8.17
N ASN A 84 -0.85 -11.82 7.52
CA ASN A 84 -1.00 -13.19 7.04
C ASN A 84 -0.58 -14.26 8.06
N GLY A 85 0.15 -13.87 9.11
CA GLY A 85 0.65 -14.76 10.17
C GLY A 85 -0.29 -14.93 11.38
N HIS A 86 -1.57 -14.54 11.23
CA HIS A 86 -2.63 -14.74 12.23
C HIS A 86 -3.72 -15.67 11.71
#